data_AF-A0A9E1UF49-F1
#
_entry.id   AF-A0A9E1UF49-F1
#
_cell.length_a   1.000
_cell.length_b   1.000
_cell.length_c   1.000
_cell.angle_alpha   90.00
_cell.angle_beta   90.00
_cell.angle_gamma   90.00
#
_symmetry.space_group_name_H-M   'P 1'
#
loop_
_entity.id
_entity.type
_entity.pdbx_description
1 polymer ?
#
loop_
_entity_poly.entity_id
_entity_poly.type
_entity_poly.pdbx_seq_one_letter_code
_entity_poly.pdbx_strand_id
1 'polypeptide(L)'
;MSLGTNSRFPELTVAGSPIDMGRQIGEHFRSQIVELSDLVLDRFNKGTTQPISWERAEQVARRSFGRVEEMFPGPLDELRGTAESSGVSLERLMVLNARNTLGDTSEGCTSIMVSSEDSGSGKG
;
A
#
# COMPACT_ATOMS: atom_id res chain seq x y z
N MET A 1 -15.16 11.94 -30.70
CA MET A 1 -15.38 10.79 -29.79
C MET A 1 -15.24 11.30 -28.38
N SER A 2 -16.30 11.21 -27.59
CA SER A 2 -16.38 11.81 -26.25
C SER A 2 -15.53 11.00 -25.27
N LEU A 3 -14.47 11.60 -24.72
CA LEU A 3 -13.77 11.08 -23.54
C LEU A 3 -14.67 11.36 -22.33
N GLY A 4 -15.58 10.45 -22.04
CA GLY A 4 -16.34 10.47 -20.80
C GLY A 4 -15.36 10.30 -19.64
N THR A 5 -15.09 11.38 -18.91
CA THR A 5 -14.36 11.35 -17.64
C THR A 5 -15.25 10.64 -16.62
N ASN A 6 -15.15 9.31 -16.55
CA ASN A 6 -15.75 8.56 -15.46
C ASN A 6 -14.95 8.90 -14.20
N SER A 7 -15.47 9.83 -13.38
CA SER A 7 -14.82 10.41 -12.20
C SER A 7 -14.75 9.46 -11.00
N ARG A 8 -14.85 8.15 -11.23
CA ARG A 8 -14.75 7.13 -10.18
C ARG A 8 -13.32 6.69 -10.00
N PHE A 9 -12.96 6.47 -8.75
CA PHE A 9 -11.69 5.84 -8.41
C PHE A 9 -11.64 4.44 -9.07
N PRO A 10 -10.48 4.00 -9.60
CA PRO A 10 -10.40 2.70 -10.24
C PRO A 10 -10.63 1.58 -9.21
N GLU A 11 -11.46 0.61 -9.58
CA GLU A 11 -11.85 -0.51 -8.74
C GLU A 11 -11.39 -1.81 -9.40
N LEU A 12 -10.89 -2.75 -8.59
CA LEU A 12 -10.48 -4.08 -9.04
C LEU A 12 -11.05 -5.13 -8.07
N THR A 13 -11.64 -6.19 -8.61
CA THR A 13 -11.96 -7.41 -7.86
C THR A 13 -10.93 -8.47 -8.18
N VAL A 14 -10.33 -9.07 -7.16
CA VAL A 14 -9.35 -10.16 -7.29
C VAL A 14 -9.83 -11.42 -6.58
N ALA A 15 -9.41 -12.57 -7.07
CA ALA A 15 -9.74 -13.87 -6.47
C ALA A 15 -8.65 -14.90 -6.76
N GLY A 16 -8.68 -16.03 -6.05
CA GLY A 16 -7.71 -17.12 -6.19
C GLY A 16 -6.79 -17.23 -4.98
N SER A 17 -5.60 -17.80 -5.17
CA SER A 17 -4.59 -17.82 -4.12
C SER A 17 -4.01 -16.41 -3.89
N PRO A 18 -3.38 -16.13 -2.73
CA PRO A 18 -2.79 -14.82 -2.49
C PRO A 18 -1.79 -14.38 -3.57
N ILE A 19 -0.94 -15.29 -4.06
CA ILE A 19 -0.02 -15.00 -5.16
C ILE A 19 -0.77 -14.64 -6.46
N ASP A 20 -1.90 -15.29 -6.75
CA ASP A 20 -2.72 -14.98 -7.94
C ASP A 20 -3.42 -13.62 -7.80
N MET A 21 -3.90 -13.30 -6.59
CA MET A 21 -4.48 -11.98 -6.29
C MET A 21 -3.43 -10.88 -6.46
N GLY A 22 -2.22 -11.10 -5.94
CA GLY A 22 -1.09 -10.20 -6.10
C GLY A 22 -0.75 -9.96 -7.56
N ARG A 23 -0.70 -11.01 -8.39
CA ARG A 23 -0.45 -10.89 -9.82
C ARG A 23 -1.51 -10.03 -10.50
N GLN A 24 -2.79 -10.28 -10.24
CA GLN A 24 -3.91 -9.47 -10.77
C GLN A 24 -3.78 -7.99 -10.38
N ILE A 25 -3.43 -7.70 -9.13
CA ILE A 25 -3.20 -6.31 -8.65
C ILE A 25 -2.04 -5.67 -9.43
N GLY A 26 -0.89 -6.33 -9.48
CA GLY A 26 0.31 -5.78 -10.10
C GLY A 26 0.18 -5.62 -11.63
N GLU A 27 -0.59 -6.47 -12.30
CA GLU A 27 -0.87 -6.35 -13.74
C GLU A 27 -1.81 -5.16 -14.00
N HIS A 28 -2.90 -5.06 -13.24
CA HIS A 28 -3.92 -4.05 -13.44
C HIS A 28 -3.44 -2.64 -13.07
N PHE A 29 -2.69 -2.52 -11.97
CA PHE A 29 -2.23 -1.24 -11.42
C PHE A 29 -0.74 -0.98 -11.63
N ARG A 30 -0.10 -1.67 -12.58
CA ARG A 30 1.35 -1.59 -12.83
C ARG A 30 1.89 -0.15 -12.82
N SER A 31 1.30 0.73 -13.62
CA SER A 31 1.74 2.13 -13.72
C SER A 31 1.66 2.88 -12.39
N GLN A 32 0.55 2.73 -11.68
CA GLN A 32 0.30 3.41 -10.41
C GLN A 32 1.23 2.88 -9.32
N ILE A 33 1.50 1.58 -9.32
CA ILE A 33 2.43 0.94 -8.38
C ILE A 33 3.84 1.47 -8.61
N VAL A 34 4.31 1.52 -9.86
CA VAL A 34 5.63 2.08 -10.20
C VAL A 34 5.72 3.54 -9.74
N GLU A 35 4.76 4.38 -10.11
CA GLU A 35 4.75 5.81 -9.76
C GLU A 35 4.72 6.03 -8.24
N LEU A 36 3.86 5.32 -7.51
CA LEU A 36 3.79 5.41 -6.04
C LEU A 36 5.07 4.92 -5.38
N SER A 37 5.69 3.87 -5.93
CA SER A 37 6.94 3.31 -5.41
C SER A 37 8.13 4.26 -5.57
N ASP A 38 8.10 5.14 -6.56
CA ASP A 38 9.11 6.19 -6.73
C ASP A 38 8.84 7.39 -5.81
N LEU A 39 7.57 7.72 -5.59
CA LEU A 39 7.17 8.90 -4.80
C LEU A 39 7.13 8.68 -3.28
N VAL A 40 7.01 7.44 -2.80
CA VAL A 40 6.73 7.16 -1.37
C VAL A 40 7.77 7.77 -0.44
N LEU A 41 9.06 7.68 -0.78
CA LEU A 41 10.10 8.16 0.10
C LEU A 41 10.20 9.69 0.10
N ASP A 42 10.03 10.33 -1.05
CA ASP A 42 9.95 11.79 -1.16
C ASP A 42 8.78 12.33 -0.34
N ARG A 43 7.64 11.63 -0.36
CA ARG A 43 6.46 11.97 0.44
C ARG A 43 6.72 11.78 1.93
N PHE A 44 7.35 10.68 2.31
CA PHE A 44 7.71 10.40 3.71
C PHE A 44 8.68 11.47 4.26
N ASN A 45 9.65 11.87 3.45
CA ASN A 45 10.66 12.88 3.83
C ASN A 45 10.13 14.33 3.75
N LYS A 46 8.87 14.55 3.34
CA LYS A 46 8.34 15.89 3.22
C LYS A 46 8.04 16.49 4.59
N GLY A 47 8.76 17.55 4.95
CA GLY A 47 8.55 18.27 6.21
C GLY A 47 9.21 17.65 7.44
N THR A 48 9.99 16.58 7.27
CA THR A 48 10.87 16.07 8.35
C THR A 48 12.19 16.84 8.39
N THR A 49 12.75 17.00 9.59
CA THR A 49 14.11 17.52 9.79
C THR A 49 15.18 16.44 9.67
N GLN A 50 14.79 15.17 9.61
CA GLN A 50 15.66 14.01 9.49
C GLN A 50 15.16 13.09 8.36
N PRO A 51 15.50 13.39 7.09
CA PRO A 51 15.12 12.55 5.97
C PRO A 51 15.87 11.22 6.03
N ILE A 52 15.24 10.14 5.56
CA ILE A 52 15.87 8.82 5.43
C ILE A 52 16.20 8.52 3.98
N SER A 53 17.27 7.74 3.76
CA SER A 53 17.65 7.26 2.43
C SER A 53 16.86 6.02 2.02
N TRP A 54 16.89 5.69 0.73
CA TRP A 54 16.32 4.45 0.19
C TRP A 54 16.97 3.21 0.81
N GLU A 55 18.30 3.21 0.96
CA GLU A 55 19.02 2.09 1.58
C GLU A 55 18.52 1.85 3.01
N ARG A 56 18.29 2.94 3.76
CA ARG A 56 17.77 2.84 5.13
C ARG A 56 16.33 2.34 5.14
N ALA A 57 15.48 2.86 4.26
CA ALA A 57 14.07 2.46 4.17
C ALA A 57 13.93 0.98 3.80
N GLU A 58 14.68 0.51 2.80
CA GLU A 58 14.70 -0.90 2.43
C GLU A 58 15.28 -1.78 3.54
N GLN A 59 16.31 -1.32 4.27
CA GLN A 59 16.83 -2.06 5.41
C GLN A 59 15.78 -2.21 6.53
N VAL A 60 14.94 -1.19 6.76
CA VAL A 60 13.81 -1.28 7.70
C VAL A 60 12.77 -2.27 7.18
N ALA A 61 12.35 -2.14 5.93
CA ALA A 61 11.40 -3.05 5.28
C ALA A 61 11.87 -4.51 5.32
N ARG A 62 13.16 -4.76 5.08
CA ARG A 62 13.74 -6.12 5.11
C ARG A 62 13.57 -6.82 6.46
N ARG A 63 13.65 -6.07 7.57
CA ARG A 63 13.45 -6.63 8.92
C ARG A 63 12.01 -7.09 9.15
N SER A 64 11.05 -6.55 8.40
CA SER A 64 9.64 -6.93 8.50
C SER A 64 9.36 -8.29 7.88
N PHE A 65 10.11 -8.70 6.84
CA PHE A 65 9.81 -9.93 6.10
C PHE A 65 9.79 -11.18 6.97
N GLY A 66 10.80 -11.38 7.82
CA GLY A 66 10.86 -12.59 8.66
C GLY A 66 9.62 -12.73 9.56
N ARG A 67 9.17 -11.62 10.17
CA ARG A 67 7.98 -11.62 11.03
C ARG A 67 6.69 -11.84 10.24
N VAL A 68 6.59 -11.23 9.05
CA VAL A 68 5.41 -11.37 8.19
C VAL A 68 5.33 -12.78 7.60
N GLU A 69 6.45 -13.39 7.22
CA GLU A 69 6.47 -14.76 6.69
C GLU A 69 5.96 -15.78 7.71
N GLU A 70 6.34 -15.63 8.99
CA GLU A 70 5.88 -16.50 10.07
C GLU A 70 4.40 -16.31 10.42
N MET A 71 3.93 -15.05 10.45
CA MET A 71 2.61 -14.73 11.01
C MET A 71 1.52 -14.56 9.95
N PHE A 72 1.89 -14.10 8.75
CA PHE A 72 1.00 -13.68 7.68
C PHE A 72 1.56 -14.10 6.29
N PRO A 73 1.71 -15.41 6.03
CA PRO A 73 2.28 -15.89 4.77
C PRO A 73 1.45 -15.46 3.55
N GLY A 74 0.11 -15.41 3.68
CA GLY A 74 -0.79 -15.00 2.59
C GLY A 74 -0.52 -13.58 2.08
N PRO A 75 -0.57 -12.53 2.93
CA PRO A 75 -0.22 -11.17 2.53
C PRO A 75 1.19 -11.04 1.92
N LEU A 76 2.17 -11.83 2.39
CA LEU A 76 3.49 -11.82 1.80
C LEU A 76 3.49 -12.41 0.38
N ASP A 77 2.75 -13.48 0.15
CA ASP A 77 2.56 -14.06 -1.19
C ASP A 77 1.82 -13.09 -2.13
N GLU A 78 0.81 -12.37 -1.64
CA GLU A 78 0.15 -11.31 -2.43
C GLU A 78 1.14 -10.19 -2.81
N LEU A 79 2.00 -9.77 -1.88
CA LEU A 79 3.04 -8.79 -2.15
C LEU A 79 4.07 -9.31 -3.17
N ARG A 80 4.46 -10.59 -3.09
CA ARG A 80 5.35 -11.26 -4.06
C ARG A 80 4.74 -11.28 -5.47
N GLY A 81 3.46 -11.63 -5.58
CA GLY A 81 2.75 -11.66 -6.86
C GLY A 81 2.64 -10.27 -7.47
N THR A 82 2.37 -9.27 -6.63
CA THR A 82 2.34 -7.86 -7.04
C THR A 82 3.72 -7.38 -7.51
N ALA A 83 4.79 -7.75 -6.81
CA ALA A 83 6.16 -7.40 -7.19
C ALA A 83 6.52 -8.01 -8.55
N GLU A 84 6.28 -9.32 -8.73
CA GLU A 84 6.54 -10.05 -9.97
C GLU A 84 5.83 -9.40 -11.15
N SER A 85 4.53 -9.11 -11.01
CA SER A 85 3.73 -8.64 -12.13
C SER A 85 3.77 -7.13 -12.34
N SER A 86 4.14 -6.31 -11.35
CA SER A 86 4.35 -4.87 -11.53
C SER A 86 5.76 -4.53 -12.05
N GLY A 87 6.76 -5.36 -11.74
CA GLY A 87 8.17 -5.09 -12.03
C GLY A 87 8.87 -4.22 -10.98
N VAL A 88 8.23 -3.98 -9.83
CA VAL A 88 8.82 -3.29 -8.67
C VAL A 88 9.39 -4.32 -7.71
N SER A 89 10.54 -4.04 -7.09
CA SER A 89 11.15 -4.98 -6.15
C SER A 89 10.28 -5.21 -4.92
N LEU A 90 10.37 -6.41 -4.33
CA LEU A 90 9.59 -6.80 -3.17
C LEU A 90 9.89 -5.88 -1.97
N GLU A 91 11.16 -5.52 -1.75
CA GLU A 91 11.58 -4.58 -0.73
C GLU A 91 10.95 -3.21 -0.90
N ARG A 92 10.90 -2.72 -2.14
CA ARG A 92 10.32 -1.42 -2.48
C ARG A 92 8.81 -1.39 -2.20
N LEU A 93 8.10 -2.47 -2.53
CA LEU A 93 6.68 -2.60 -2.16
C LEU A 93 6.47 -2.77 -0.65
N MET A 94 7.40 -3.43 0.03
CA MET A 94 7.34 -3.55 1.49
C MET A 94 7.57 -2.19 2.17
N VAL A 95 8.35 -1.27 1.58
CA VAL A 95 8.47 0.11 2.09
C VAL A 95 7.11 0.83 2.06
N LEU A 96 6.27 0.62 1.04
CA LEU A 96 4.91 1.16 1.01
C LEU A 96 4.05 0.60 2.15
N ASN A 97 4.12 -0.71 2.39
CA ASN A 97 3.30 -1.39 3.41
C ASN A 97 3.79 -1.15 4.85
N ALA A 98 5.10 -0.96 5.02
CA ALA A 98 5.73 -0.75 6.31
C ALA A 98 6.09 0.73 6.56
N ARG A 99 5.51 1.67 5.79
CA ARG A 99 5.88 3.10 5.81
C ARG A 99 5.83 3.71 7.22
N ASN A 100 4.82 3.33 8.02
CA ASN A 100 4.64 3.84 9.38
C ASN A 100 5.72 3.34 10.36
N THR A 101 6.54 2.37 9.95
CA THR A 101 7.69 1.86 10.74
C THR A 101 9.01 2.54 10.41
N LEU A 102 9.03 3.41 9.37
CA LEU A 102 10.23 4.10 8.91
C LEU A 102 10.67 5.23 9.84
N GLY A 103 9.76 5.77 10.65
CA GLY A 103 10.01 6.82 11.62
C GLY A 103 8.74 7.22 12.35
N ASP A 104 8.87 8.14 13.30
CA ASP A 104 7.76 8.62 14.12
C ASP A 104 7.02 9.73 13.36
N THR A 105 5.95 9.38 12.65
CA THR A 105 5.15 10.31 11.86
C THR A 105 3.82 10.62 12.56
N SER A 106 3.54 11.89 12.83
CA SER A 106 2.20 12.29 13.31
C SER A 106 1.22 12.35 12.13
N GLU A 107 0.46 11.28 11.92
CA GLU A 107 -0.66 11.30 10.97
C GLU A 107 -1.90 11.92 11.62
N GLY A 108 -2.56 12.84 10.92
CA GLY A 108 -3.85 13.34 11.37
C GLY A 108 -4.92 12.28 11.15
N CYS A 109 -5.62 11.87 12.20
CA CYS A 109 -6.81 11.04 12.07
C CYS A 109 -7.99 11.72 12.77
N THR A 110 -9.17 11.64 12.16
CA THR A 110 -10.44 12.00 12.80
C THR A 110 -11.44 10.96 12.36
N SER A 111 -11.87 10.13 13.31
CA SER A 111 -12.85 9.05 13.10
C SER A 111 -14.01 9.25 14.06
N ILE A 112 -15.24 9.17 13.55
CA ILE A 112 -16.47 9.25 14.34
C ILE A 112 -17.28 8.00 14.04
N MET A 113 -17.72 7.30 15.09
CA MET A 113 -18.63 6.17 15.00
C MET A 113 -19.90 6.53 15.75
N VAL A 114 -21.06 6.33 15.11
CA VAL A 114 -22.39 6.56 15.69
C VAL A 114 -23.17 5.28 15.58
N SER A 115 -23.97 4.95 16.60
CA SER A 115 -24.86 3.79 16.55
C SER A 115 -25.86 3.96 15.40
N SER A 116 -26.37 2.86 14.86
CA SER A 116 -27.43 2.93 13.84
C SER A 116 -28.67 3.66 14.36
N GLU A 117 -28.98 3.47 15.65
CA GLU A 117 -30.13 4.05 16.36
C GLU A 117 -30.01 5.57 16.53
N ASP A 118 -28.79 6.08 16.72
CA ASP A 118 -28.49 7.50 16.91
C ASP A 118 -28.10 8.21 15.61
N SER A 119 -28.07 7.48 14.48
CA SER A 119 -27.78 8.05 13.16
C SER A 119 -29.09 8.39 12.44
N GLY A 120 -29.28 9.67 12.09
CA GLY A 120 -30.49 10.11 11.38
C GLY A 120 -30.71 9.47 10.00
N SER A 121 -29.69 8.80 9.44
CA SER A 121 -29.74 8.15 8.12
C SER A 121 -29.38 6.66 8.11
N GLY A 122 -28.98 6.05 9.23
CA GLY A 122 -28.81 4.58 9.33
C GLY A 122 -27.85 3.94 8.34
N LYS A 123 -26.85 4.67 7.82
CA LYS A 123 -25.87 4.13 6.88
C LYS A 123 -24.48 4.25 7.49
N GLY A 124 -24.11 3.21 8.25
CA GLY A 124 -22.71 2.85 8.48
C GLY A 124 -22.12 2.16 7.27
#